data_AF-A0A7Z9W271-F1
#
_entry.id   AF-A0A7Z9W271-F1
#
_cell.length_a   1.000
_cell.length_b   1.000
_cell.length_c   1.000
_cell.angle_alpha   90.00
_cell.angle_beta   90.00
_cell.angle_gamma   90.00
#
_symmetry.space_group_name_H-M   'P 1'
#
loop_
_entity.id
_entity.type
_entity.pdbx_description
1 polymer ?
#
loop_
_entity_poly.entity_id
_entity_poly.type
_entity_poly.pdbx_seq_one_letter_code
_entity_poly.pdbx_strand_id
1 'polypeptide(L)'
;MDWGRQRFVLGGIMSRVCEVQLKRNSGRRMKRHPALVPLSREHHTGLVMAQRLILGRSTNPRSPWSSEVHGQADRLLRFFQEELQPHFDFEETELFARLLEWPTEAALPWQPLLQDLVRDHAVMRAMINELSIGREAGLPDRLRAFGERLRAHIHSEERELFQRIQTECSTEQLTELTQIVAAYAATPGPSCEL
;
A
#
# COMPACT_ATOMS: atom_id res chain seq x y z
N MET A 1 57.26 -44.12 3.98
CA MET A 1 57.67 -43.16 2.93
C MET A 1 56.84 -43.49 1.70
N ASP A 2 56.16 -42.47 1.18
CA ASP A 2 55.56 -42.36 -0.16
C ASP A 2 54.30 -43.14 -0.60
N TRP A 3 53.28 -42.31 -0.91
CA TRP A 3 52.10 -42.34 -1.81
C TRP A 3 51.24 -43.58 -2.02
N GLY A 4 49.94 -43.39 -1.74
CA GLY A 4 48.84 -44.18 -2.28
C GLY A 4 47.54 -43.39 -2.30
N ARG A 5 47.46 -42.42 -3.20
CA ARG A 5 46.30 -41.56 -3.48
C ARG A 5 45.08 -42.41 -3.88
N GLN A 6 44.01 -42.40 -3.10
CA GLN A 6 42.69 -42.88 -3.55
C GLN A 6 41.71 -41.71 -3.72
N ARG A 7 41.01 -41.80 -4.85
CA ARG A 7 40.14 -40.82 -5.47
C ARG A 7 38.81 -40.74 -4.73
N PHE A 8 38.28 -39.54 -4.55
CA PHE A 8 36.84 -39.33 -4.62
C PHE A 8 36.57 -38.18 -5.58
N VAL A 9 35.88 -38.55 -6.67
CA VAL A 9 35.32 -37.65 -7.67
C VAL A 9 33.86 -37.46 -7.30
N LEU A 10 33.49 -36.25 -6.90
CA LEU A 10 32.12 -35.72 -6.94
C LEU A 10 32.33 -34.26 -7.33
N GLY A 11 32.10 -33.86 -8.58
CA GLY A 11 30.76 -33.85 -9.15
C GLY A 11 30.14 -32.50 -8.77
N GLY A 12 30.54 -31.46 -9.51
CA GLY A 12 30.00 -30.12 -9.34
C GLY A 12 28.52 -30.06 -9.74
N ILE A 13 27.82 -29.09 -9.17
CA ILE A 13 26.94 -28.07 -9.77
C ILE A 13 26.31 -27.37 -8.56
N MET A 14 26.97 -26.32 -8.05
CA MET A 14 26.31 -25.40 -7.13
C MET A 14 25.54 -24.40 -7.98
N SER A 15 24.23 -24.55 -7.93
CA SER A 15 23.20 -23.70 -8.52
C SER A 15 23.52 -22.22 -8.30
N ARG A 16 23.62 -21.45 -9.40
CA ARG A 16 23.65 -19.99 -9.36
C ARG A 16 22.24 -19.50 -9.00
N VAL A 17 22.00 -19.28 -7.71
CA VAL A 17 20.92 -18.39 -7.29
C VAL A 17 21.34 -16.99 -7.72
N CYS A 18 20.59 -16.41 -8.64
CA CYS A 18 20.69 -15.00 -9.02
C CYS A 18 20.35 -14.15 -7.79
N GLU A 19 21.37 -13.74 -7.05
CA GLU A 19 21.25 -12.76 -5.99
C GLU A 19 21.02 -11.40 -6.65
N VAL A 20 19.75 -11.01 -6.79
CA VAL A 20 19.37 -9.66 -7.20
C VAL A 20 19.69 -8.75 -6.00
N GLN A 21 20.87 -8.14 -5.99
CA GLN A 21 21.19 -7.06 -5.06
C GLN A 21 20.23 -5.88 -5.30
N LEU A 22 19.14 -5.83 -4.53
CA LEU A 22 18.36 -4.62 -4.31
C LEU A 22 19.24 -3.63 -3.55
N LYS A 23 19.97 -2.78 -4.29
CA LYS A 23 20.66 -1.62 -3.73
C LYS A 23 19.62 -0.73 -3.06
N ARG A 24 19.55 -0.79 -1.73
CA ARG A 24 18.79 0.14 -0.90
C ARG A 24 19.33 1.55 -1.15
N ASN A 25 18.58 2.34 -1.92
CA ASN A 25 18.92 3.73 -2.18
C ASN A 25 18.49 4.57 -0.96
N SER A 26 19.35 4.61 0.06
CA SER A 26 19.16 5.43 1.25
C SER A 26 19.38 6.92 0.92
N GLY A 27 18.31 7.71 0.94
CA GLY A 27 18.40 9.16 1.20
C GLY A 27 17.92 10.13 0.12
N ARG A 28 17.53 9.70 -1.09
CA ARG A 28 16.88 10.59 -2.06
C ARG A 28 15.37 10.50 -1.89
N ARG A 29 14.71 11.59 -1.45
CA ARG A 29 13.24 11.69 -1.49
C ARG A 29 12.80 11.40 -2.92
N MET A 30 12.23 10.22 -3.14
CA MET A 30 11.82 9.79 -4.47
C MET A 30 10.71 10.75 -4.93
N LYS A 31 10.95 11.43 -6.05
CA LYS A 31 9.92 12.27 -6.67
C LYS A 31 8.96 11.33 -7.40
N ARG A 32 7.70 11.36 -7.03
CA ARG A 32 6.64 10.61 -7.71
C ARG A 32 6.46 11.13 -9.13
N HIS A 33 6.18 10.21 -10.05
CA HIS A 33 5.70 10.58 -11.36
C HIS A 33 4.40 11.42 -11.22
N PRO A 34 4.18 12.48 -12.00
CA PRO A 34 3.00 13.34 -11.87
C PRO A 34 1.67 12.58 -11.84
N ALA A 35 1.56 11.50 -12.62
CA ALA A 35 0.38 10.62 -12.65
C ALA A 35 0.03 9.99 -11.29
N LEU A 36 1.02 9.73 -10.43
CA LEU A 36 0.84 9.06 -9.13
C LEU A 36 0.69 10.05 -7.97
N VAL A 37 0.97 11.34 -8.21
CA VAL A 37 0.90 12.38 -7.16
C VAL A 37 -0.49 12.49 -6.53
N PRO A 38 -1.62 12.41 -7.28
CA PRO A 38 -2.96 12.44 -6.67
C PRO A 38 -3.15 11.33 -5.64
N LEU A 39 -2.85 10.07 -6.00
CA LEU A 39 -2.97 8.93 -5.09
C LEU A 39 -2.02 9.05 -3.89
N SER A 40 -0.78 9.51 -4.10
CA SER A 40 0.14 9.79 -3.00
C SER A 40 -0.33 10.89 -2.04
N ARG A 41 -1.23 11.79 -2.46
CA ARG A 41 -1.86 12.76 -1.55
C ARG A 41 -2.92 12.09 -0.66
N GLU A 42 -3.72 11.18 -1.22
CA GLU A 42 -4.67 10.36 -0.46
C GLU A 42 -3.94 9.48 0.56
N HIS A 43 -2.83 8.85 0.15
CA HIS A 43 -1.92 8.12 1.04
C HIS A 43 -1.38 8.99 2.19
N HIS A 44 -1.10 10.27 1.95
CA HIS A 44 -0.66 11.16 3.02
C HIS A 44 -1.76 11.31 4.09
N THR A 45 -3.01 11.52 3.68
CA THR A 45 -4.15 11.59 4.61
C THR A 45 -4.34 10.26 5.35
N GLY A 46 -4.24 9.13 4.64
CA GLY A 46 -4.26 7.79 5.23
C GLY A 46 -3.17 7.57 6.28
N LEU A 47 -1.94 8.02 6.03
CA LEU A 47 -0.84 7.93 7.00
C LEU A 47 -1.06 8.81 8.23
N VAL A 48 -1.68 9.99 8.06
CA VAL A 48 -2.08 10.85 9.19
C VAL A 48 -3.14 10.17 10.04
N MET A 49 -4.16 9.54 9.42
CA MET A 49 -5.17 8.75 10.11
C MET A 49 -4.53 7.58 10.86
N ALA A 50 -3.72 6.76 10.18
CA ALA A 50 -2.98 5.65 10.76
C ALA A 50 -2.16 6.07 11.98
N GLN A 51 -1.42 7.20 11.88
CA GLN A 51 -0.63 7.70 12.99
C GLN A 51 -1.47 8.07 14.21
N ARG A 52 -2.64 8.69 14.01
CA ARG A 52 -3.56 9.10 15.08
C ARG A 52 -4.13 7.89 15.79
N LEU A 53 -4.54 6.86 15.04
CA LEU A 53 -5.04 5.59 15.58
C LEU A 53 -3.98 4.84 16.39
N ILE A 54 -2.75 4.75 15.86
CA ILE A 54 -1.64 4.08 16.54
C ILE A 54 -1.34 4.74 17.90
N LEU A 55 -1.34 6.08 17.94
CA LEU A 55 -1.02 6.84 19.15
C LEU A 55 -2.22 7.05 20.09
N GLY A 56 -3.43 6.77 19.62
CA GLY A 56 -4.69 7.14 20.30
C GLY A 56 -4.86 8.65 20.48
N ARG A 57 -4.14 9.48 19.73
CA ARG A 57 -4.20 10.95 19.82
C ARG A 57 -3.65 11.63 18.57
N SER A 58 -3.96 12.91 18.40
CA SER A 58 -3.28 13.77 17.44
C SER A 58 -1.95 14.30 17.98
N THR A 59 -0.94 14.38 17.13
CA THR A 59 0.33 15.09 17.43
C THR A 59 0.21 16.60 17.25
N ASN A 60 -0.82 17.08 16.53
CA ASN A 60 -1.17 18.49 16.46
C ASN A 60 -2.24 18.80 17.54
N PRO A 61 -1.93 19.64 18.55
CA PRO A 61 -2.87 19.99 19.62
C PRO A 61 -4.13 20.74 19.14
N ARG A 62 -4.09 21.35 17.95
CA ARG A 62 -5.23 22.07 17.35
C ARG A 62 -6.11 21.17 16.49
N SER A 63 -5.76 19.89 16.34
CA SER A 63 -6.54 18.95 15.54
C SER A 63 -7.87 18.65 16.25
N PRO A 64 -9.00 18.59 15.53
CA PRO A 64 -10.30 18.19 16.10
C PRO A 64 -10.40 16.67 16.34
N TRP A 65 -9.28 16.03 16.73
CA TRP A 65 -9.24 14.60 16.98
C TRP A 65 -9.82 14.29 18.35
N SER A 66 -10.72 13.31 18.44
CA SER A 66 -11.36 12.91 19.68
C SER A 66 -10.35 12.36 20.69
N SER A 67 -10.44 12.80 21.96
CA SER A 67 -9.78 12.12 23.09
C SER A 67 -10.46 10.81 23.45
N GLU A 68 -11.76 10.70 23.20
CA GLU A 68 -12.58 9.53 23.50
C GLU A 68 -12.45 8.46 22.42
N VAL A 69 -12.24 7.21 22.83
CA VAL A 69 -12.02 6.07 21.94
C VAL A 69 -13.19 5.84 20.97
N HIS A 70 -14.43 6.05 21.39
CA HIS A 70 -15.60 5.93 20.50
C HIS A 70 -15.61 7.02 19.44
N GLY A 71 -15.29 8.27 19.79
CA GLY A 71 -15.15 9.34 18.80
C GLY A 71 -13.99 9.10 17.81
N GLN A 72 -12.95 8.35 18.20
CA GLN A 72 -11.90 7.91 17.28
C GLN A 72 -12.41 6.83 16.31
N ALA A 73 -13.21 5.89 16.81
CA ALA A 73 -13.87 4.88 15.97
C ALA A 73 -14.82 5.53 14.97
N ASP A 74 -15.67 6.46 15.40
CA ASP A 74 -16.58 7.20 14.52
C ASP A 74 -15.82 7.98 13.44
N ARG A 75 -14.67 8.55 13.80
CA ARG A 75 -13.82 9.26 12.85
C ARG A 75 -13.18 8.31 11.84
N LEU A 76 -12.76 7.13 12.26
CA LEU A 76 -12.25 6.08 11.36
C LEU A 76 -13.35 5.58 10.42
N LEU A 77 -14.55 5.29 10.92
CA LEU A 77 -15.66 4.81 10.11
C LEU A 77 -16.03 5.81 9.00
N ARG A 78 -16.10 7.11 9.33
CA ARG A 78 -16.33 8.17 8.34
C ARG A 78 -15.21 8.25 7.30
N PHE A 79 -13.95 8.30 7.77
CA PHE A 79 -12.79 8.33 6.88
C PHE A 79 -12.75 7.12 5.94
N PHE A 80 -13.11 5.94 6.46
CA PHE A 80 -13.18 4.74 5.65
C PHE A 80 -14.21 4.89 4.54
N GLN A 81 -15.42 5.34 4.87
CA GLN A 81 -16.51 5.48 3.90
C GLN A 81 -16.25 6.59 2.86
N GLU A 82 -15.72 7.73 3.30
CA GLU A 82 -15.60 8.93 2.48
C GLU A 82 -14.31 8.96 1.65
N GLU A 83 -13.22 8.38 2.14
CA GLU A 83 -11.90 8.49 1.53
C GLU A 83 -11.30 7.13 1.18
N LEU A 84 -11.19 6.21 2.14
CA LEU A 84 -10.40 4.98 1.94
C LEU A 84 -11.11 3.92 1.07
N GLN A 85 -12.43 3.78 1.19
CA GLN A 85 -13.19 2.82 0.40
C GLN A 85 -13.24 3.21 -1.09
N PRO A 86 -13.54 4.47 -1.48
CA PRO A 86 -13.43 4.90 -2.88
C PRO A 86 -12.03 4.72 -3.46
N HIS A 87 -10.99 4.98 -2.65
CA HIS A 87 -9.60 4.75 -3.04
C HIS A 87 -9.34 3.27 -3.38
N PHE A 88 -9.70 2.35 -2.49
CA PHE A 88 -9.54 0.91 -2.75
C PHE A 88 -10.35 0.45 -3.96
N ASP A 89 -11.56 0.97 -4.15
CA ASP A 89 -12.40 0.58 -5.28
C ASP A 89 -11.77 1.05 -6.61
N PHE A 90 -11.26 2.28 -6.67
CA PHE A 90 -10.51 2.77 -7.82
C PHE A 90 -9.28 1.92 -8.10
N GLU A 91 -8.50 1.60 -7.06
CA GLU A 91 -7.30 0.80 -7.23
C GLU A 91 -7.62 -0.60 -7.76
N GLU A 92 -8.60 -1.28 -7.19
CA GLU A 92 -8.95 -2.64 -7.59
C GLU A 92 -9.58 -2.70 -8.99
N THR A 93 -10.49 -1.77 -9.30
CA THR A 93 -11.30 -1.84 -10.52
C THR A 93 -10.64 -1.20 -11.73
N GLU A 94 -9.82 -0.18 -11.53
CA GLU A 94 -9.18 0.58 -12.62
C GLU A 94 -7.67 0.36 -12.64
N LEU A 95 -6.96 0.72 -11.56
CA LEU A 95 -5.50 0.73 -11.55
C LEU A 95 -4.91 -0.68 -11.69
N PHE A 96 -5.29 -1.59 -10.81
CA PHE A 96 -4.78 -2.96 -10.75
C PHE A 96 -5.22 -3.76 -11.97
N ALA A 97 -6.47 -3.59 -12.40
CA ALA A 97 -6.97 -4.17 -13.65
C ALA A 97 -6.09 -3.76 -14.83
N ARG A 98 -5.75 -2.47 -14.93
CA ARG A 98 -4.95 -1.97 -16.05
C ARG A 98 -3.50 -2.44 -16.02
N LEU A 99 -2.89 -2.53 -14.83
CA LEU A 99 -1.56 -3.12 -14.65
C LEU A 99 -1.50 -4.59 -15.09
N LEU A 100 -2.59 -5.34 -14.90
CA LEU A 100 -2.68 -6.75 -15.31
C LEU A 100 -2.90 -6.92 -16.82
N GLU A 101 -3.55 -5.96 -17.47
CA GLU A 101 -3.78 -5.97 -18.93
C GLU A 101 -2.55 -5.55 -19.73
N TRP A 102 -1.73 -4.67 -19.16
CA TRP A 102 -0.57 -4.13 -19.85
C TRP A 102 0.48 -5.22 -20.16
N PRO A 103 1.00 -5.28 -21.40
CA PRO A 103 2.15 -6.11 -21.70
C PRO A 103 3.33 -5.64 -20.84
N THR A 104 3.98 -6.58 -20.17
CA THR A 104 5.05 -6.29 -19.23
C THR A 104 6.36 -6.91 -19.69
N GLU A 105 7.38 -6.06 -19.88
CA GLU A 105 8.79 -6.46 -19.98
C GLU A 105 9.45 -6.46 -18.59
N ALA A 106 8.65 -6.29 -17.51
CA ALA A 106 9.16 -6.24 -16.16
C ALA A 106 9.84 -7.55 -15.75
N ALA A 107 10.88 -7.43 -14.93
CA ALA A 107 11.59 -8.59 -14.40
C ALA A 107 10.69 -9.48 -13.50
N LEU A 108 9.60 -8.93 -12.95
CA LEU A 108 8.67 -9.63 -12.06
C LEU A 108 7.21 -9.40 -12.47
N PRO A 109 6.33 -10.41 -12.32
CA PRO A 109 4.90 -10.25 -12.55
C PRO A 109 4.27 -9.26 -11.54
N TRP A 110 3.18 -8.62 -11.93
CA TRP A 110 2.39 -7.75 -11.06
C TRP A 110 1.53 -8.57 -10.07
N GLN A 111 1.08 -9.74 -10.50
CA GLN A 111 0.03 -10.55 -9.85
C GLN A 111 0.28 -10.79 -8.35
N PRO A 112 1.47 -11.23 -7.89
CA PRO A 112 1.67 -11.51 -6.46
C PRO A 112 1.52 -10.26 -5.59
N LEU A 113 2.09 -9.13 -6.02
CA LEU A 113 2.01 -7.86 -5.29
C LEU A 113 0.56 -7.36 -5.24
N LEU A 114 -0.14 -7.37 -6.38
CA LEU A 114 -1.53 -6.92 -6.43
C LEU A 114 -2.46 -7.82 -5.59
N GLN A 115 -2.24 -9.13 -5.59
CA GLN A 115 -3.01 -10.06 -4.74
C GLN A 115 -2.81 -9.78 -3.24
N ASP A 116 -1.59 -9.43 -2.84
CA ASP A 116 -1.30 -9.08 -1.44
C ASP A 116 -1.98 -7.76 -1.04
N LEU A 117 -1.99 -6.76 -1.92
CA LEU A 117 -2.68 -5.48 -1.70
C LEU A 117 -4.21 -5.65 -1.61
N VAL A 118 -4.81 -6.39 -2.55
CA VAL A 118 -6.25 -6.72 -2.52
C VAL A 118 -6.62 -7.47 -1.24
N ARG A 119 -5.77 -8.41 -0.79
CA ARG A 119 -5.98 -9.12 0.48
C ARG A 119 -5.94 -8.16 1.67
N ASP A 120 -5.05 -7.18 1.66
CA ASP A 120 -5.00 -6.14 2.69
C ASP A 120 -6.27 -5.28 2.70
N HIS A 121 -6.79 -4.89 1.54
CA HIS A 121 -8.07 -4.18 1.43
C HIS A 121 -9.21 -5.00 2.03
N ALA A 122 -9.33 -6.28 1.66
CA ALA A 122 -10.36 -7.18 2.16
C ALA A 122 -10.33 -7.32 3.69
N VAL A 123 -9.13 -7.42 4.28
CA VAL A 123 -9.02 -7.48 5.74
C VAL A 123 -9.38 -6.15 6.39
N MET A 124 -8.97 -5.00 5.83
CA MET A 124 -9.37 -3.70 6.37
C MET A 124 -10.89 -3.49 6.30
N ARG A 125 -11.55 -3.89 5.20
CA ARG A 125 -13.02 -3.92 5.09
C ARG A 125 -13.64 -4.78 6.19
N ALA A 126 -13.09 -5.97 6.46
CA ALA A 126 -13.57 -6.83 7.53
C ALA A 126 -13.41 -6.19 8.92
N MET A 127 -12.27 -5.55 9.19
CA MET A 127 -12.04 -4.84 10.46
C MET A 127 -13.04 -3.70 10.67
N ILE A 128 -13.39 -2.96 9.62
CA ILE A 128 -14.41 -1.90 9.67
C ILE A 128 -15.79 -2.47 9.95
N ASN A 129 -16.17 -3.56 9.28
CA ASN A 129 -17.43 -4.24 9.55
C ASN A 129 -17.53 -4.74 11.00
N GLU A 130 -16.43 -5.22 11.58
CA GLU A 130 -16.43 -5.60 13.00
C GLU A 130 -16.59 -4.40 13.95
N LEU A 131 -16.01 -3.24 13.59
CA LEU A 131 -16.15 -2.01 14.35
C LEU A 131 -17.57 -1.45 14.28
N SER A 132 -18.21 -1.50 13.11
CA SER A 132 -19.57 -0.96 12.92
C SER A 132 -20.66 -1.75 13.65
N ILE A 133 -20.42 -3.04 13.94
CA ILE A 133 -21.34 -3.88 14.73
C ILE A 133 -21.19 -3.63 16.25
N GLY A 134 -20.32 -2.70 16.67
CA GLY A 134 -20.27 -2.24 18.06
C GLY A 134 -19.55 -3.19 19.02
N ARG A 135 -18.56 -3.95 18.57
CA ARG A 135 -17.74 -4.78 19.49
C ARG A 135 -16.85 -3.88 20.35
N GLU A 136 -17.30 -3.59 21.57
CA GLU A 136 -16.59 -2.71 22.52
C GLU A 136 -15.29 -3.32 23.06
N ALA A 137 -15.23 -4.66 23.19
CA ALA A 137 -14.09 -5.35 23.78
C ALA A 137 -12.81 -5.14 22.94
N GLY A 138 -11.80 -4.53 23.56
CA GLY A 138 -10.50 -4.28 22.95
C GLY A 138 -10.51 -3.18 21.88
N LEU A 139 -11.49 -2.26 21.91
CA LEU A 139 -11.59 -1.18 20.91
C LEU A 139 -10.28 -0.38 20.71
N PRO A 140 -9.54 0.05 21.76
CA PRO A 140 -8.26 0.74 21.56
C PRO A 140 -7.24 -0.08 20.77
N ASP A 141 -7.17 -1.39 21.02
CA ASP A 141 -6.22 -2.28 20.34
C ASP A 141 -6.65 -2.57 18.91
N ARG A 142 -7.96 -2.71 18.65
CA ARG A 142 -8.53 -2.83 17.30
C ARG A 142 -8.23 -1.60 16.45
N LEU A 143 -8.40 -0.40 17.01
CA LEU A 143 -8.07 0.86 16.32
C LEU A 143 -6.57 0.96 16.02
N ARG A 144 -5.71 0.62 16.99
CA ARG A 144 -4.26 0.57 16.77
C ARG A 144 -3.90 -0.41 15.65
N ALA A 145 -4.45 -1.62 15.69
CA ALA A 145 -4.20 -2.66 14.68
C ALA A 145 -4.62 -2.20 13.28
N PHE A 146 -5.75 -1.48 13.16
CA PHE A 146 -6.17 -0.89 11.87
C PHE A 146 -5.13 0.13 11.38
N GLY A 147 -4.68 1.04 12.25
CA GLY A 147 -3.68 2.04 11.90
C GLY A 147 -2.34 1.44 11.48
N GLU A 148 -1.89 0.37 12.16
CA GLU A 148 -0.66 -0.36 11.78
C GLU A 148 -0.80 -1.01 10.40
N ARG A 149 -1.94 -1.65 10.13
CA ARG A 149 -2.20 -2.28 8.83
C ARG A 149 -2.27 -1.27 7.71
N LEU A 150 -3.03 -0.19 7.89
CA LEU A 150 -3.14 0.90 6.90
C LEU A 150 -1.77 1.50 6.58
N ARG A 151 -0.92 1.74 7.60
CA ARG A 151 0.44 2.24 7.38
C ARG A 151 1.28 1.26 6.57
N ALA A 152 1.23 -0.02 6.91
CA ALA A 152 2.01 -1.05 6.22
C ALA A 152 1.59 -1.16 4.75
N HIS A 153 0.28 -1.19 4.51
CA HIS A 153 -0.33 -1.21 3.19
C HIS A 153 0.10 -0.01 2.33
N ILE A 154 -0.09 1.22 2.81
CA ILE A 154 0.33 2.45 2.08
C ILE A 154 1.84 2.43 1.79
N HIS A 155 2.66 1.90 2.71
CA HIS A 155 4.09 1.78 2.46
C HIS A 155 4.42 0.77 1.36
N SER A 156 3.70 -0.35 1.25
CA SER A 156 3.85 -1.30 0.15
C SER A 156 3.52 -0.63 -1.18
N GLU A 157 2.42 0.10 -1.25
CA GLU A 157 2.01 0.79 -2.47
C GLU A 157 3.02 1.85 -2.88
N GLU A 158 3.38 2.73 -1.96
CA GLU A 158 4.33 3.80 -2.23
C GLU A 158 5.71 3.25 -2.62
N ARG A 159 6.25 2.30 -1.86
CA ARG A 159 7.66 1.91 -1.98
C ARG A 159 7.89 0.80 -3.00
N GLU A 160 6.87 0.00 -3.26
CA GLU A 160 6.94 -1.12 -4.18
C GLU A 160 6.10 -0.85 -5.43
N LEU A 161 4.78 -0.78 -5.31
CA LEU A 161 3.90 -0.66 -6.48
C LEU A 161 4.20 0.59 -7.31
N PHE A 162 4.14 1.77 -6.70
CA PHE A 162 4.34 3.05 -7.37
C PHE A 162 5.78 3.20 -7.86
N GLN A 163 6.73 2.64 -7.11
CA GLN A 163 8.13 2.62 -7.54
C GLN A 163 8.32 1.76 -8.78
N ARG A 164 7.68 0.59 -8.85
CA ARG A 164 7.73 -0.29 -10.02
C ARG A 164 7.05 0.36 -11.22
N ILE A 165 5.85 0.92 -11.05
CA ILE A 165 5.13 1.65 -12.11
C ILE A 165 6.05 2.71 -12.74
N GLN A 166 6.70 3.56 -11.94
CA GLN A 166 7.54 4.62 -12.50
C GLN A 166 8.85 4.14 -13.14
N THR A 167 9.32 2.92 -12.86
CA THR A 167 10.58 2.40 -13.42
C THR A 167 10.39 1.38 -14.54
N GLU A 168 9.25 0.69 -14.55
CA GLU A 168 8.97 -0.43 -15.45
C GLU A 168 7.95 -0.08 -16.54
N CYS A 169 7.07 0.90 -16.30
CA CYS A 169 6.09 1.31 -17.32
C CYS A 169 6.72 2.18 -18.41
N SER A 170 6.29 1.94 -19.64
CA SER A 170 6.57 2.77 -20.82
C SER A 170 5.92 4.16 -20.72
N THR A 171 6.37 5.09 -21.56
CA THR A 171 5.79 6.45 -21.65
C THR A 171 4.31 6.41 -22.01
N GLU A 172 3.92 5.47 -22.87
CA GLU A 172 2.54 5.26 -23.32
C GLU A 172 1.66 4.81 -22.14
N GLN A 173 2.13 3.82 -21.36
CA GLN A 173 1.44 3.35 -20.15
C GLN A 173 1.33 4.46 -19.08
N LEU A 174 2.38 5.24 -18.86
CA LEU A 174 2.35 6.36 -17.90
C LEU A 174 1.42 7.51 -18.37
N THR A 175 1.24 7.66 -19.68
CA THR A 175 0.30 8.60 -20.26
C THR A 175 -1.14 8.14 -20.03
N GLU A 176 -1.43 6.86 -20.30
CA GLU A 176 -2.73 6.24 -20.01
C GLU A 176 -3.04 6.31 -18.50
N LEU A 177 -2.06 6.00 -17.64
CA LEU A 177 -2.19 6.14 -16.19
C LEU A 177 -2.57 7.56 -15.77
N THR A 178 -1.95 8.57 -16.41
CA THR A 178 -2.28 9.98 -16.14
C THR A 178 -3.75 10.26 -16.42
N GLN A 179 -4.30 9.71 -17.50
CA GLN A 179 -5.70 9.89 -17.88
C GLN A 179 -6.64 9.20 -16.90
N ILE A 180 -6.36 7.95 -16.54
CA ILE A 180 -7.16 7.16 -15.60
C ILE A 180 -7.20 7.84 -14.22
N VAL A 181 -6.04 8.24 -13.69
CA VAL A 181 -5.97 8.92 -12.40
C VAL A 181 -6.61 10.30 -12.44
N ALA A 182 -6.48 11.04 -13.55
CA ALA A 182 -7.15 12.33 -13.70
C ALA A 182 -8.67 12.20 -13.72
N ALA A 183 -9.21 11.15 -14.35
CA ALA A 183 -10.64 10.87 -14.36
C ALA A 183 -11.16 10.54 -12.96
N TYR A 184 -10.44 9.71 -12.20
CA TYR A 184 -10.75 9.42 -10.80
C TYR A 184 -10.74 10.70 -9.94
N ALA A 185 -9.66 11.49 -10.02
CA ALA A 185 -9.53 12.71 -9.22
C ALA A 185 -10.55 13.81 -9.58
N ALA A 186 -11.14 13.75 -10.78
CA ALA A 186 -12.21 14.67 -11.21
C ALA A 186 -13.61 14.22 -10.76
N THR A 187 -13.76 12.99 -10.27
CA THR A 187 -15.04 12.48 -9.78
C THR A 187 -15.36 13.20 -8.46
N PRO A 188 -16.50 13.91 -8.35
CA PRO A 188 -16.88 14.54 -7.10
C PRO A 188 -17.02 13.47 -6.01
N GLY A 189 -16.20 13.57 -4.96
CA GLY A 189 -16.45 12.81 -3.74
C GLY A 189 -17.83 13.14 -3.18
N PRO A 190 -18.44 12.28 -2.35
CA PRO A 190 -19.68 12.61 -1.67
C PRO A 190 -19.49 13.95 -0.97
N SER A 191 -20.31 14.93 -1.34
CA SER A 191 -20.21 16.30 -0.82
C SER A 191 -20.41 16.25 0.69
N CYS A 192 -19.32 16.39 1.45
CA CYS A 192 -19.39 16.65 2.88
C CYS A 192 -19.75 18.14 3.00
N GLU A 193 -21.06 18.45 3.04
CA GLU A 193 -21.53 19.72 3.57
C GLU A 193 -21.04 19.81 5.03
N LEU A 194 -20.05 20.68 5.26
CA LEU A 194 -19.63 21.14 6.59
C LEU A 194 -20.39 22.41 6.97
#